data_AF-A0A960E4P8-F1
#
_entry.id   AF-A0A960E4P8-F1
#
_cell.length_a   1.000
_cell.length_b   1.000
_cell.length_c   1.000
_cell.angle_alpha   90.00
_cell.angle_beta   90.00
_cell.angle_gamma   90.00
#
_symmetry.space_group_name_H-M   'P 1'
#
loop_
_entity.id
_entity.type
_entity.pdbx_description
1 polymer ?
#
loop_
_entity_poly.entity_id
_entity_poly.type
_entity_poly.pdbx_seq_one_letter_code
_entity_poly.pdbx_strand_id
1 'polypeptide(L)' 'MAITPDEELEVTIDELDGLAATASAMADAASGWVNLVPEVESGHEPPPRSIVATVFSARGEAVPHATWSAPEQAGRRTT' A
#
# COMPACT_ATOMS: atom_id res chain seq x y z
N MET A 1 -10.86 -2.87 8.76
CA MET A 1 -10.25 -4.17 9.08
C MET A 1 -9.00 -4.25 8.24
N ALA A 2 -7.85 -3.94 8.82
CA ALA A 2 -6.57 -4.15 8.13
C ALA A 2 -6.40 -5.66 7.98
N ILE A 3 -6.35 -6.12 6.74
CA ILE A 3 -5.98 -7.49 6.42
C ILE A 3 -4.46 -7.51 6.54
N THR A 4 -3.93 -8.35 7.42
CA THR A 4 -2.48 -8.59 7.49
C THR A 4 -2.01 -9.03 6.11
N PRO A 5 -1.07 -8.31 5.48
CA PRO A 5 -0.57 -8.69 4.17
C PRO A 5 0.20 -10.00 4.26
N ASP A 6 0.15 -10.80 3.19
CA ASP A 6 0.97 -12.01 3.07
C ASP A 6 2.46 -11.67 2.98
N GLU A 7 2.77 -10.51 2.40
CA GLU A 7 4.13 -9.99 2.20
C GLU A 7 4.13 -8.45 2.31
N GLU A 8 5.13 -7.90 2.99
CA GLU A 8 5.41 -6.46 3.03
C GLU A 8 6.70 -6.18 2.26
N LEU A 9 6.64 -5.20 1.36
CA LEU A 9 7.76 -4.78 0.53
C LEU A 9 8.06 -3.31 0.80
N GLU A 10 9.26 -3.05 1.30
CA GLU A 10 9.78 -1.68 1.37
C GLU A 10 10.22 -1.25 -0.03
N VAL A 11 9.70 -0.12 -0.50
CA VAL A 11 9.98 0.40 -1.85
C VAL A 11 10.35 1.87 -1.78
N THR A 12 11.37 2.24 -2.56
CA THR A 12 11.68 3.64 -2.84
C THR A 12 11.25 3.96 -4.27
N ILE A 13 11.06 5.25 -4.57
CA ILE A 13 10.65 5.66 -5.93
C ILE A 13 11.68 5.27 -7.00
N ASP A 14 12.94 5.08 -6.60
CA ASP A 14 14.05 4.74 -7.50
C ASP A 14 14.31 3.23 -7.60
N GLU A 15 13.70 2.42 -6.73
CA GLU A 15 13.92 0.96 -6.65
C GLU A 15 12.57 0.21 -6.68
N LEU A 16 12.02 0.05 -7.88
CA LEU A 16 10.68 -0.53 -8.09
C LEU A 16 10.69 -1.98 -8.61
N ASP A 17 11.86 -2.55 -8.85
CA ASP A 17 11.98 -3.85 -9.52
C ASP A 17 11.29 -4.99 -8.75
N GLY A 18 11.39 -4.99 -7.42
CA GLY A 18 10.72 -5.98 -6.57
C GLY A 18 9.19 -5.87 -6.64
N LEU A 19 8.67 -4.65 -6.57
CA LEU A 19 7.23 -4.40 -6.70
C LEU A 19 6.71 -4.78 -8.10
N ALA A 20 7.47 -4.47 -9.15
CA ALA A 20 7.11 -4.81 -10.52
C ALA A 20 7.06 -6.33 -10.73
N ALA A 21 8.02 -7.07 -10.16
CA ALA A 21 8.03 -8.53 -10.20
C ALA A 21 6.82 -9.13 -9.48
N THR A 22 6.50 -8.67 -8.27
CA THR A 22 5.32 -9.12 -7.51
C THR A 22 4.02 -8.80 -8.23
N ALA A 23 3.85 -7.57 -8.72
CA ALA A 23 2.67 -7.17 -9.49
C ALA A 23 2.52 -8.00 -10.77
N SER A 24 3.62 -8.33 -11.46
CA SER A 24 3.59 -9.20 -12.64
C SER A 24 3.12 -10.60 -12.29
N ALA A 25 3.65 -11.21 -11.23
CA ALA A 25 3.25 -12.54 -10.79
C ALA A 25 1.74 -12.60 -10.40
N MET A 26 1.25 -11.55 -9.75
CA MET A 26 -0.17 -11.43 -9.39
C MET A 26 -1.07 -11.24 -10.62
N ALA A 27 -0.61 -10.47 -11.61
CA ALA A 27 -1.31 -10.32 -12.88
C ALA A 27 -1.38 -11.64 -13.66
N ASP A 28 -0.28 -12.42 -13.70
CA ASP A 28 -0.25 -13.74 -14.33
C ASP A 28 -1.23 -14.71 -13.65
N ALA A 29 -1.35 -14.66 -12.32
CA ALA A 29 -2.31 -15.45 -11.55
C ALA A 29 -3.76 -14.92 -11.63
N ALA A 30 -3.94 -13.67 -12.07
CA ALA A 30 -5.19 -12.89 -12.01
C ALA A 30 -5.82 -12.88 -10.62
N SER A 31 -4.99 -12.65 -9.59
CA SER A 31 -5.43 -12.69 -8.20
C SER A 31 -4.65 -11.75 -7.29
N GLY A 32 -5.32 -11.25 -6.26
CA GLY A 32 -4.73 -10.44 -5.19
C GLY A 32 -4.74 -8.93 -5.47
N TRP A 33 -4.23 -8.18 -4.50
CA TRP A 33 -4.08 -6.73 -4.55
C TRP A 33 -2.82 -6.27 -3.83
N VAL A 34 -2.34 -5.07 -4.16
CA VAL A 34 -1.23 -4.40 -3.48
C VAL A 34 -1.75 -3.10 -2.89
N ASN A 35 -1.48 -2.87 -1.61
CA ASN A 35 -1.74 -1.60 -0.95
C ASN A 35 -0.45 -0.78 -0.88
N LEU A 36 -0.47 0.42 -1.48
CA LEU A 36 0.62 1.38 -1.37
C LEU A 36 0.38 2.24 -0.14
N VAL A 37 1.12 1.96 0.92
CA VAL A 37 1.01 2.67 2.20
C VAL A 37 2.16 3.67 2.27
N PRO A 38 1.88 4.98 2.48
CA PRO A 38 2.94 5.96 2.59
C PRO A 38 3.60 5.86 3.96
N GLU A 39 4.92 5.69 3.98
CA GLU A 39 5.70 5.85 5.19
C GLU A 39 6.29 7.25 5.27
N VAL A 40 6.36 7.79 6.49
CA VAL A 40 7.04 9.04 6.78
C VAL A 40 8.33 8.67 7.50
N GLU A 41 9.47 9.04 6.91
CA GLU A 41 10.77 8.83 7.52
C GLU A 41 10.81 9.47 8.92
N SER A 42 11.40 8.74 9.87
CA SER A 42 11.56 9.23 11.24
C SER A 42 12.38 10.53 11.26
N GLY A 43 11.84 11.58 11.88
CA GLY A 43 12.44 12.91 11.91
C GLY A 43 11.97 13.87 10.81
N HIS A 44 11.23 13.38 9.80
CA HIS A 44 10.60 14.19 8.75
C HIS A 44 9.09 14.35 8.98
N GLU A 45 8.65 14.23 10.23
CA GLU A 45 7.26 14.39 10.56
C GLU A 45 6.79 15.83 10.26
N PRO A 46 5.64 16.01 9.59
CA PRO A 46 5.11 17.34 9.38
C PRO A 46 4.86 17.98 10.76
N PRO A 47 5.24 19.27 10.93
CA PRO A 47 5.09 19.92 12.23
C PRO A 47 3.62 19.92 12.64
N PRO A 48 3.32 19.72 13.92
CA PRO A 48 1.94 19.68 14.41
C PRO A 48 1.24 21.00 14.06
N ARG A 49 0.14 20.90 13.29
CA ARG A 49 -0.61 22.06 12.80
C ARG A 49 -1.32 22.84 13.92
N SER A 50 -1.54 22.22 15.09
CA SER A 50 -2.01 22.83 16.35
C SER A 50 -1.93 21.82 17.53
N ILE A 51 -2.10 22.29 18.78
CA ILE A 51 -2.20 21.42 19.98
C ILE A 51 -3.39 20.45 19.85
N VAL A 52 -4.53 20.94 19.34
CA VAL A 52 -5.73 20.11 19.10
C VAL A 52 -5.44 19.05 18.03
N ALA A 53 -4.75 19.41 16.96
CA ALA A 53 -4.31 18.45 15.96
C ALA A 53 -3.35 17.42 16.58
N THR A 54 -2.43 17.80 17.46
CA THR A 54 -1.49 16.85 18.09
C THR A 54 -2.21 15.76 18.90
N VAL A 55 -3.30 16.11 19.60
CA VAL A 55 -4.08 15.18 20.44
C VAL A 55 -5.01 14.30 19.61
N PHE A 56 -5.66 14.86 18.57
CA PHE A 56 -6.69 14.16 17.79
C PHE A 56 -6.24 13.69 16.40
N SER A 57 -5.08 14.14 15.93
CA SER A 57 -4.39 13.64 14.73
C SER A 57 -3.32 12.62 15.08
N ALA A 58 -3.39 12.03 16.28
CA ALA A 58 -2.66 10.83 16.63
C ALA A 58 -2.74 9.91 15.41
N ARG A 59 -1.56 9.69 14.80
CA ARG A 59 -1.39 8.97 13.54
C ARG A 59 -2.31 7.76 13.56
N GLY A 60 -3.42 7.86 12.83
CA GLY A 60 -4.26 6.70 12.61
C GLY A 60 -3.41 5.61 11.97
N GLU A 61 -3.86 4.36 12.08
CA GLU A 61 -3.29 3.25 11.33
C GLU A 61 -3.04 3.69 9.88
N ALA A 62 -1.86 3.37 9.34
CA ALA A 62 -1.46 3.85 8.04
C ALA A 62 -2.48 3.38 6.99
N VAL A 63 -3.22 4.33 6.43
CA VAL A 63 -4.26 4.03 5.45
C VAL A 63 -3.61 3.91 4.08
N PRO A 64 -3.93 2.89 3.27
CA PRO A 64 -3.43 2.80 1.92
C PRO A 64 -3.72 4.09 1.14
N HIS A 65 -2.69 4.68 0.57
CA HIS A 65 -2.83 5.83 -0.32
C HIS A 65 -3.44 5.42 -1.66
N ALA A 66 -3.11 4.21 -2.11
CA ALA A 66 -3.70 3.59 -3.27
C ALA A 66 -3.75 2.07 -3.12
N THR A 67 -4.70 1.44 -3.81
CA THR A 67 -4.78 0.00 -3.95
C THR A 67 -4.73 -0.35 -5.43
N TRP A 68 -3.79 -1.20 -5.81
CA TRP A 68 -3.76 -1.82 -7.13
C TRP A 68 -4.30 -3.23 -7.04
N SER A 69 -5.04 -3.70 -8.05
CA SER A 69 -5.57 -5.06 -8.10
C SER A 69 -5.16 -5.71 -9.40
N ALA A 70 -4.91 -7.03 -9.36
CA ALA A 70 -4.57 -7.78 -10.55
C ALA A 70 -5.69 -7.66 -11.60
N PRO A 71 -5.36 -7.45 -12.88
CA PRO A 71 -6.36 -7.37 -13.93
C PRO A 71 -7.11 -8.70 -14.07
N GLU A 72 -8.42 -8.64 -14.32
CA GLU A 72 -9.20 -9.83 -14.63
C GLU A 72 -8.72 -10.44 -15.96
N GLN A 73 -8.56 -11.77 -16.00
CA GLN A 73 -8.36 -12.47 -17.26
C GLN A 73 -9.66 -12.46 -18.06
N ALA A 74 -9.63 -11.88 -19.27
CA ALA A 74 -10.75 -11.89 -20.18
C ALA A 74 -11.25 -13.33 -20.42
N GLY A 75 -12.47 -13.63 -19.97
CA GLY A 75 -13.12 -14.94 -20.13
C GLY A 75 -13.21 -15.82 -18.88
N ARG A 76 -12.61 -15.42 -17.75
CA ARG A 76 -12.75 -16.13 -16.47
C ARG A 76 -14.07 -15.71 -15.81
N ARG A 77 -15.11 -16.54 -15.88
CA ARG A 77 -16.35 -16.32 -15.10
C ARG A 77 -16.01 -16.48 -13.62
N THR A 78 -16.19 -15.42 -12.85
CA THR A 78 -16.22 -15.45 -11.38
C THR A 78 -17.41 -16.30 -10.96
N THR A 79 -17.14 -17.52 -10.50
CA THR A 79 -18.12 -18.42 -9.87
C THR A 79 -18.17 -18.17 -8.38
#